data_AF-A0A7C6TQF4-F1
#
_entry.id   AF-A0A7C6TQF4-F1
#
_cell.length_a   1.000
_cell.length_b   1.000
_cell.length_c   1.000
_cell.angle_alpha   90.00
_cell.angle_beta   90.00
_cell.angle_gamma   90.00
#
_symmetry.space_group_name_H-M   'P 1'
#
loop_
_entity.id
_entity.type
_entity.pdbx_description
1 polymer ?
#
loop_
_entity_poly.entity_id
_entity_poly.type
_entity_poly.pdbx_seq_one_letter_code
_entity_poly.pdbx_strand_id
1 'polypeptide(L)'
;MTAADEEVAAEATAAETTTEDYLAKFDGIDVSGRTFHIIAQDTEERNNFYHEDTAGDIINDSINDRDNKVREVLGIEFDFIGYEDREKLATTAQKTILAGDDAYDMIITSLSAGINKLASAGVLFDLRQIPSLTLDSELWNPSMYVNMELNGKQLVTTGNVSAQYLVTPIVV
;
A
#
# COMPACT_ATOMS: atom_id res chain seq x y z
N MET A 1 -38.04 45.67 15.70
CA MET A 1 -36.70 45.53 16.29
C MET A 1 -36.85 44.42 17.31
N THR A 2 -36.42 43.19 17.05
CA THR A 2 -35.08 42.82 16.62
C THR A 2 -35.13 41.59 15.71
N ALA A 3 -34.17 41.53 14.78
CA ALA A 3 -34.13 40.68 13.59
C ALA A 3 -34.08 39.17 13.89
N ALA A 4 -34.73 38.39 13.03
CA ALA A 4 -34.50 36.96 12.92
C ALA A 4 -33.21 36.74 12.12
N ASP A 5 -32.29 35.97 12.72
CA ASP A 5 -31.01 35.55 12.18
C ASP A 5 -31.21 34.69 10.92
N GLU A 6 -30.53 35.07 9.85
CA GLU A 6 -30.50 34.34 8.58
C GLU A 6 -29.28 33.41 8.61
N GLU A 7 -29.51 32.12 8.84
CA GLU A 7 -28.45 31.09 8.83
C GLU A 7 -27.98 30.87 7.39
N VAL A 8 -26.81 31.44 7.06
CA VAL A 8 -26.13 31.23 5.78
C VAL A 8 -25.47 29.84 5.82
N ALA A 9 -26.11 28.86 5.18
CA ALA A 9 -25.47 27.60 4.82
C ALA A 9 -24.40 27.87 3.75
N ALA A 10 -23.13 27.85 4.15
CA ALA A 10 -22.02 27.84 3.21
C ALA A 10 -21.94 26.45 2.56
N GLU A 11 -22.36 26.36 1.30
CA GLU A 11 -22.05 25.23 0.43
C GLU A 11 -20.53 25.16 0.25
N ALA A 12 -19.90 24.20 0.93
CA ALA A 12 -18.51 23.85 0.68
C ALA A 12 -18.45 23.10 -0.66
N THR A 13 -18.16 23.81 -1.74
CA THR A 13 -17.79 23.18 -3.02
C THR A 13 -16.54 22.34 -2.80
N ALA A 14 -16.69 21.02 -2.79
CA ALA A 14 -15.56 20.10 -2.83
C ALA A 14 -14.80 20.38 -4.12
N ALA A 15 -13.57 20.88 -4.00
CA ALA A 15 -12.68 21.01 -5.14
C ALA A 15 -12.42 19.61 -5.70
N GLU A 16 -12.82 19.36 -6.94
CA GLU A 16 -12.38 18.18 -7.68
C GLU A 16 -10.85 18.21 -7.71
N THR A 17 -10.24 17.30 -6.96
CA THR A 17 -8.80 17.09 -7.06
C THR A 17 -8.62 16.30 -8.35
N THR A 18 -8.24 16.99 -9.44
CA THR A 18 -7.77 16.31 -10.65
C THR A 18 -6.54 15.50 -10.26
N THR A 19 -6.75 14.20 -10.03
CA THR A 19 -5.67 13.24 -9.81
C THR A 19 -4.89 13.17 -11.12
N GLU A 20 -3.64 13.63 -11.13
CA GLU A 20 -2.73 13.37 -12.25
C GLU A 20 -2.71 11.86 -12.52
N ASP A 21 -2.67 11.45 -13.80
CA ASP A 21 -2.52 10.03 -14.13
C ASP A 21 -1.12 9.56 -13.71
N TYR A 22 -1.02 9.00 -12.51
CA TYR A 22 0.23 8.56 -11.92
C TYR A 22 0.97 7.55 -12.83
N LEU A 23 0.22 6.75 -13.59
CA LEU A 23 0.80 5.74 -14.48
C LEU A 23 1.48 6.34 -15.70
N ALA A 24 1.12 7.57 -16.12
CA ALA A 24 1.80 8.27 -17.21
C ALA A 24 3.29 8.52 -16.93
N LYS A 25 3.69 8.50 -15.65
CA LYS A 25 5.11 8.57 -15.24
C LYS A 25 5.93 7.37 -15.70
N PHE A 26 5.26 6.27 -16.04
CA PHE A 26 5.87 5.03 -16.51
C PHE A 26 5.64 4.78 -18.00
N ASP A 27 5.16 5.78 -18.76
CA ASP A 27 5.00 5.66 -20.20
C ASP A 27 6.30 5.25 -20.89
N GLY A 28 6.25 4.16 -21.66
CA GLY A 28 7.41 3.60 -22.36
C GLY A 28 8.33 2.74 -21.49
N ILE A 29 8.01 2.52 -20.21
CA ILE A 29 8.63 1.46 -19.40
C ILE A 29 7.87 0.16 -19.67
N ASP A 30 8.56 -0.80 -20.26
CA ASP A 30 8.07 -2.16 -20.45
C ASP A 30 8.93 -3.12 -19.63
N VAL A 31 8.31 -3.78 -18.65
CA VAL A 31 8.94 -4.82 -17.82
C VAL A 31 8.31 -6.19 -18.10
N SER A 32 7.79 -6.39 -19.30
CA SER A 32 7.19 -7.64 -19.77
C SER A 32 8.04 -8.87 -19.43
N GLY A 33 7.37 -9.90 -18.95
CA GLY A 33 8.01 -11.17 -18.55
C GLY A 33 8.65 -11.16 -17.16
N ARG A 34 8.49 -10.07 -16.39
CA ARG A 34 8.75 -10.06 -14.95
C ARG A 34 7.49 -10.45 -14.19
N THR A 35 7.67 -11.21 -13.12
CA THR A 35 6.66 -11.42 -12.08
C THR A 35 7.10 -10.66 -10.85
N PHE A 36 6.18 -9.90 -10.26
CA PHE A 36 6.39 -9.18 -9.00
C PHE A 36 5.72 -9.97 -7.87
N HIS A 37 6.53 -10.46 -6.94
CA HIS A 37 6.11 -11.39 -5.89
C HIS A 37 5.76 -10.63 -4.61
N ILE A 38 4.51 -10.70 -4.19
CA ILE A 38 3.98 -9.98 -3.03
C ILE A 38 3.52 -11.00 -2.00
N ILE A 39 4.14 -10.97 -0.81
CA ILE A 39 3.65 -11.71 0.35
C ILE A 39 2.93 -10.75 1.30
N ALA A 40 1.65 -11.00 1.57
CA ALA A 40 0.83 -10.10 2.36
C ALA A 40 0.04 -10.80 3.46
N GLN A 41 -0.18 -10.09 4.56
CA GLN A 41 -1.29 -10.41 5.43
C GLN A 41 -2.57 -10.03 4.68
N ASP A 42 -3.46 -10.98 4.49
CA ASP A 42 -4.68 -10.78 3.71
C ASP A 42 -5.82 -11.53 4.42
N THR A 43 -6.83 -10.78 4.87
CA THR A 43 -8.00 -11.27 5.61
C THR A 43 -9.22 -10.46 5.19
N GLU A 44 -10.44 -10.90 5.53
CA GLU A 44 -11.68 -10.17 5.21
C GLU A 44 -11.67 -8.70 5.71
N GLU A 45 -11.04 -8.43 6.86
CA GLU A 45 -10.90 -7.07 7.42
C GLU A 45 -9.68 -6.30 6.90
N ARG A 46 -8.80 -6.97 6.14
CA ARG A 46 -7.53 -6.46 5.62
C ARG A 46 -7.31 -6.99 4.20
N ASN A 47 -8.22 -6.64 3.31
CA ASN A 47 -8.15 -7.01 1.90
C ASN A 47 -7.01 -6.24 1.21
N ASN A 48 -5.90 -6.93 0.97
CA ASN A 48 -4.78 -6.43 0.16
C ASN A 48 -4.84 -6.98 -1.26
N PHE A 49 -5.46 -8.15 -1.44
CA PHE A 49 -5.62 -8.83 -2.73
C PHE A 49 -7.08 -8.89 -3.17
N TYR A 50 -7.27 -9.14 -4.46
CA TYR A 50 -8.60 -9.40 -5.03
C TYR A 50 -9.10 -10.79 -4.63
N HIS A 51 -10.37 -10.86 -4.23
CA HIS A 51 -11.08 -12.10 -3.90
C HIS A 51 -12.34 -12.23 -4.76
N GLU A 52 -12.50 -13.35 -5.47
CA GLU A 52 -13.68 -13.58 -6.32
C GLU A 52 -14.99 -13.62 -5.50
N ASP A 53 -14.95 -14.15 -4.28
CA ASP A 53 -16.11 -14.33 -3.41
C ASP A 53 -16.75 -13.00 -2.94
N THR A 54 -16.02 -11.89 -3.04
CA THR A 54 -16.47 -10.54 -2.67
C THR A 54 -16.55 -9.59 -3.87
N ALA A 55 -16.64 -10.13 -5.09
CA ALA A 55 -16.85 -9.34 -6.30
C ALA A 55 -18.13 -8.48 -6.19
N GLY A 56 -18.03 -7.22 -6.60
CA GLY A 56 -19.08 -6.22 -6.43
C GLY A 56 -18.94 -5.34 -5.18
N ASP A 57 -18.00 -5.66 -4.27
CA ASP A 57 -17.55 -4.72 -3.25
C ASP A 57 -16.62 -3.68 -3.88
N ILE A 58 -16.86 -2.39 -3.61
CA ILE A 58 -16.15 -1.29 -4.26
C ILE A 58 -14.64 -1.33 -4.00
N ILE A 59 -14.20 -1.78 -2.83
CA ILE A 59 -12.77 -1.82 -2.48
C ILE A 59 -12.12 -3.01 -3.16
N ASN A 60 -12.76 -4.18 -3.12
CA ASN A 60 -12.27 -5.38 -3.80
C ASN A 60 -12.16 -5.18 -5.32
N ASP A 61 -13.18 -4.60 -5.93
CA ASP A 61 -13.19 -4.30 -7.37
C ASP A 61 -12.11 -3.25 -7.71
N SER A 62 -11.91 -2.23 -6.86
CA SER A 62 -10.84 -1.24 -7.04
C SER A 62 -9.44 -1.85 -6.97
N ILE A 63 -9.23 -2.89 -6.14
CA ILE A 63 -7.96 -3.62 -6.08
C ILE A 63 -7.71 -4.34 -7.41
N ASN A 64 -8.72 -5.05 -7.93
CA ASN A 64 -8.62 -5.73 -9.21
C ASN A 64 -8.35 -4.77 -10.37
N ASP A 65 -9.07 -3.65 -10.41
CA ASP A 65 -8.89 -2.62 -11.44
C ASP A 65 -7.50 -1.99 -11.38
N ARG A 66 -7.00 -1.69 -10.18
CA ARG A 66 -5.63 -1.21 -9.96
C ARG A 66 -4.62 -2.19 -10.56
N ASP A 67 -4.72 -3.46 -10.18
CA ASP A 67 -3.75 -4.47 -10.58
C ASP A 67 -3.78 -4.69 -12.10
N ASN A 68 -4.98 -4.77 -12.70
CA ASN A 68 -5.14 -4.92 -14.14
C ASN A 68 -4.60 -3.71 -14.92
N LYS A 69 -4.82 -2.48 -14.43
CA LYS A 69 -4.28 -1.28 -15.08
C LYS A 69 -2.75 -1.28 -15.06
N VAL A 70 -2.14 -1.74 -13.96
CA VAL A 70 -0.67 -1.86 -13.88
C VAL A 70 -0.14 -2.97 -14.81
N ARG A 71 -0.82 -4.12 -14.89
CA ARG A 71 -0.48 -5.19 -15.86
C ARG A 71 -0.52 -4.67 -17.30
N GLU A 72 -1.57 -3.96 -17.68
CA GLU A 72 -1.76 -3.43 -19.04
C GLU A 72 -0.67 -2.41 -19.41
N VAL A 73 -0.35 -1.48 -18.51
CA VAL A 73 0.61 -0.41 -18.79
C VAL A 73 2.06 -0.92 -18.79
N LEU A 74 2.42 -1.82 -17.87
CA LEU A 74 3.82 -2.22 -17.66
C LEU A 74 4.19 -3.60 -18.23
N GLY A 75 3.20 -4.40 -18.64
CA GLY A 75 3.39 -5.79 -19.06
C GLY A 75 3.81 -6.75 -17.92
N ILE A 76 3.73 -6.30 -16.67
CA ILE A 76 4.14 -7.06 -15.50
C ILE A 76 3.08 -8.11 -15.10
N GLU A 77 3.51 -9.20 -14.48
CA GLU A 77 2.62 -10.14 -13.78
C GLU A 77 2.77 -10.03 -12.27
N PHE A 78 1.72 -10.37 -11.53
CA PHE A 78 1.74 -10.39 -10.07
C PHE A 78 1.59 -11.82 -9.55
N ASP A 79 2.38 -12.15 -8.53
CA ASP A 79 2.21 -13.35 -7.72
C ASP A 79 1.84 -12.94 -6.30
N PHE A 80 0.61 -13.27 -5.89
CA PHE A 80 0.03 -12.86 -4.62
C PHE A 80 0.02 -14.01 -3.62
N ILE A 81 0.79 -13.87 -2.55
CA ILE A 81 1.01 -14.91 -1.54
C ILE A 81 0.35 -14.45 -0.23
N GLY A 82 -0.89 -14.87 -0.02
CA GLY A 82 -1.72 -14.48 1.12
C GLY A 82 -1.47 -15.31 2.38
N TYR A 83 -1.45 -14.64 3.53
CA TYR A 83 -1.48 -15.25 4.85
C TYR A 83 -2.51 -14.54 5.73
N GLU A 84 -3.38 -15.29 6.41
CA GLU A 84 -4.22 -14.67 7.45
C GLU A 84 -3.40 -14.31 8.70
N ASP A 85 -2.47 -15.21 9.08
CA ASP A 85 -1.61 -15.08 10.25
C ASP A 85 -0.32 -14.31 9.92
N ARG A 86 -0.25 -13.07 10.41
CA ARG A 86 0.91 -12.18 10.31
C ARG A 86 2.20 -12.69 10.97
N GLU A 87 2.13 -13.47 12.05
CA GLU A 87 3.31 -14.06 12.69
C GLU A 87 3.87 -15.20 11.85
N LYS A 88 2.97 -16.02 11.29
CA LYS A 88 3.36 -17.08 10.35
C LYS A 88 3.96 -16.50 9.07
N LEU A 89 3.35 -15.46 8.51
CA LEU A 89 3.90 -14.72 7.36
C LEU A 89 5.31 -14.23 7.66
N ALA A 90 5.49 -13.48 8.75
CA ALA A 90 6.77 -12.86 9.07
C ALA A 90 7.85 -13.92 9.36
N THR A 91 7.49 -15.02 10.01
CA THR A 91 8.40 -16.16 10.21
C THR A 91 8.82 -16.81 8.89
N THR A 92 7.88 -16.95 7.95
CA THR A 92 8.14 -17.56 6.65
C THR A 92 9.04 -16.65 5.82
N ALA A 93 8.65 -15.39 5.65
CA ALA A 93 9.43 -14.39 4.93
C ALA A 93 10.86 -14.28 5.48
N GLN A 94 11.02 -14.16 6.81
CA GLN A 94 12.32 -14.10 7.46
C GLN A 94 13.20 -15.31 7.11
N LYS A 95 12.66 -16.54 7.20
CA LYS A 95 13.41 -17.77 6.94
C LYS A 95 13.84 -17.87 5.48
N THR A 96 12.94 -17.57 4.55
CA THR A 96 13.20 -17.59 3.11
C THR A 96 14.31 -16.59 2.76
N ILE A 97 14.20 -15.34 3.21
CA ILE A 97 15.21 -14.31 2.91
C ILE A 97 16.57 -14.66 3.53
N LEU A 98 16.60 -15.15 4.78
CA LEU A 98 17.86 -15.56 5.43
C LEU A 98 18.51 -16.78 4.76
N ALA A 99 17.76 -17.58 4.01
CA ALA A 99 18.30 -18.67 3.20
C ALA A 99 18.94 -18.18 1.89
N GLY A 100 18.84 -16.87 1.58
CA GLY A 100 19.36 -16.26 0.37
C GLY A 100 18.43 -16.40 -0.84
N ASP A 101 17.17 -16.73 -0.61
CA ASP A 101 16.14 -16.86 -1.64
C ASP A 101 15.51 -15.48 -1.94
N ASP A 102 15.26 -15.20 -3.22
CA ASP A 102 14.70 -13.94 -3.75
C ASP A 102 13.19 -14.02 -3.99
N ALA A 103 12.50 -14.90 -3.26
CA ALA A 103 11.09 -15.22 -3.44
C ALA A 103 10.07 -14.07 -3.28
N TYR A 104 10.46 -12.90 -2.73
CA TYR A 104 9.53 -11.81 -2.45
C TYR A 104 10.13 -10.43 -2.77
N ASP A 105 9.40 -9.64 -3.55
CA ASP A 105 9.74 -8.25 -3.86
C ASP A 105 9.09 -7.26 -2.87
N MET A 106 7.92 -7.63 -2.33
CA MET A 106 7.16 -6.78 -1.40
C MET A 106 6.54 -7.60 -0.26
N ILE A 107 6.59 -7.04 0.94
CA ILE A 107 5.95 -7.61 2.13
C ILE A 107 4.93 -6.61 2.67
N ILE A 108 3.67 -7.02 2.76
CA ILE A 108 2.60 -6.22 3.38
C ILE A 108 2.17 -6.89 4.68
N THR A 109 2.41 -6.26 5.82
CA THR A 109 2.05 -6.84 7.12
C THR A 109 1.92 -5.76 8.19
N SER A 110 1.44 -6.12 9.38
CA SER A 110 1.26 -5.16 10.46
C SER A 110 2.60 -4.76 11.09
N LEU A 111 2.70 -3.50 11.52
CA LEU A 111 3.86 -2.99 12.27
C LEU A 111 4.16 -3.83 13.51
N SER A 112 3.12 -4.11 14.31
CA SER A 112 3.24 -4.72 15.64
C SER A 112 3.80 -6.14 15.69
N ALA A 113 3.67 -6.92 14.61
CA ALA A 113 3.97 -8.35 14.60
C ALA A 113 4.86 -8.74 13.41
N GLY A 114 4.55 -8.22 12.22
CA GLY A 114 5.31 -8.56 11.03
C GLY A 114 6.57 -7.72 10.88
N ILE A 115 6.40 -6.40 10.75
CA ILE A 115 7.53 -5.50 10.44
C ILE A 115 8.55 -5.48 11.57
N ASN A 116 8.13 -5.39 12.84
CA ASN A 116 9.07 -5.39 13.97
C ASN A 116 10.00 -6.61 13.95
N LYS A 117 9.49 -7.79 13.59
CA LYS A 117 10.26 -9.02 13.49
C LYS A 117 11.25 -8.98 12.32
N LEU A 118 10.80 -8.58 11.15
CA LEU A 118 11.62 -8.53 9.93
C LEU A 118 12.70 -7.43 10.03
N ALA A 119 12.35 -6.26 10.56
CA ALA A 119 13.28 -5.15 10.80
C ALA A 119 14.36 -5.56 11.80
N SER A 120 13.99 -6.21 12.91
CA SER A 120 14.95 -6.69 13.91
C SER A 120 15.91 -7.76 13.37
N ALA A 121 15.46 -8.53 12.38
CA ALA A 121 16.28 -9.53 11.71
C ALA A 121 17.25 -8.92 10.68
N GLY A 122 17.11 -7.64 10.36
CA GLY A 122 17.95 -6.95 9.38
C GLY A 122 17.70 -7.39 7.94
N VAL A 123 16.53 -7.95 7.64
CA VAL A 123 16.19 -8.53 6.32
C VAL A 123 15.37 -7.59 5.42
N LEU A 124 15.06 -6.37 5.90
CA LEU A 124 14.30 -5.39 5.12
C LEU A 124 15.21 -4.45 4.33
N PHE A 125 14.75 -4.10 3.13
CA PHE A 125 15.39 -3.14 2.26
C PHE A 125 15.11 -1.69 2.70
N ASP A 126 16.04 -0.79 2.44
CA ASP A 126 15.84 0.64 2.69
C ASP A 126 15.06 1.26 1.53
N LEU A 127 13.79 1.60 1.78
CA LEU A 127 12.87 2.06 0.75
C LEU A 127 13.35 3.34 0.04
N ARG A 128 14.16 4.17 0.71
CA ARG A 128 14.74 5.38 0.12
C ARG A 128 15.78 5.12 -0.97
N GLN A 129 16.24 3.87 -1.09
CA GLN A 129 17.16 3.47 -2.15
C GLN A 129 16.43 3.09 -3.44
N ILE A 130 15.10 3.08 -3.46
CA ILE A 130 14.28 2.83 -4.66
C ILE A 130 13.99 4.18 -5.35
N PRO A 131 14.66 4.53 -6.46
CA PRO A 131 14.59 5.89 -7.01
C PRO A 131 13.20 6.27 -7.53
N SER A 132 12.40 5.29 -7.95
CA SER A 132 11.03 5.47 -8.43
C SER A 132 9.99 5.57 -7.31
N LEU A 133 10.38 5.35 -6.05
CA LEU A 133 9.46 5.36 -4.91
C LEU A 133 9.41 6.76 -4.26
N THR A 134 8.37 7.52 -4.58
CA THR A 134 8.18 8.91 -4.09
C THR A 134 7.53 8.95 -2.70
N LEU A 135 8.29 8.54 -1.67
CA LEU A 135 7.81 8.43 -0.27
C LEU A 135 7.32 9.75 0.35
N ASP A 136 7.65 10.89 -0.25
CA ASP A 136 7.26 12.24 0.13
C ASP A 136 5.95 12.72 -0.52
N SER A 137 5.36 11.94 -1.42
CA SER A 137 4.09 12.27 -2.06
C SER A 137 2.87 12.04 -1.15
N GLU A 138 1.74 12.66 -1.50
CA GLU A 138 0.46 12.58 -0.77
C GLU A 138 -0.16 11.18 -0.70
N LEU A 139 0.32 10.24 -1.54
CA LEU A 139 -0.09 8.84 -1.51
C LEU A 139 0.41 8.11 -0.26
N TRP A 140 1.42 8.66 0.42
CA TRP A 140 2.04 8.10 1.61
C TRP A 140 1.70 8.92 2.86
N ASN A 141 1.86 8.31 4.02
CA ASN A 141 1.73 8.98 5.30
C ASN A 141 2.94 9.89 5.53
N PRO A 142 2.77 11.23 5.55
CA PRO A 142 3.90 12.16 5.68
C PRO A 142 4.62 12.03 7.02
N SER A 143 3.91 11.62 8.08
CA SER A 143 4.53 11.40 9.39
C SER A 143 5.53 10.24 9.35
N MET A 144 5.25 9.19 8.56
CA MET A 144 6.18 8.07 8.42
C MET A 144 7.42 8.47 7.61
N TYR A 145 7.24 9.22 6.53
CA TYR A 145 8.36 9.74 5.75
C TYR A 145 9.30 10.62 6.59
N VAL A 146 8.74 11.53 7.40
CA VAL A 146 9.51 12.49 8.20
C VAL A 146 10.13 11.86 9.45
N ASN A 147 9.38 11.00 10.16
CA ASN A 147 9.77 10.59 11.52
C ASN A 147 10.20 9.13 11.64
N MET A 148 9.88 8.28 10.66
CA MET A 148 10.01 6.84 10.84
C MET A 148 11.26 6.29 10.16
N GLU A 149 12.37 6.43 10.88
CA GLU A 149 13.65 5.84 10.53
C GLU A 149 14.12 4.84 11.59
N LEU A 150 14.71 3.74 11.14
CA LEU A 150 15.43 2.79 11.98
C LEU A 150 16.88 2.73 11.51
N ASN A 151 17.81 3.18 12.36
CA ASN A 151 19.24 3.23 12.05
C ASN A 151 19.56 3.98 10.74
N GLY A 152 18.87 5.10 10.50
CA GLY A 152 19.05 5.94 9.30
C GLY A 152 18.44 5.36 8.01
N LYS A 153 17.67 4.28 8.11
CA LYS A 153 16.97 3.64 6.99
C LYS A 153 15.46 3.74 7.18
N GLN A 154 14.73 3.87 6.09
CA GLN A 154 13.27 3.80 6.11
C GLN A 154 12.84 2.42 5.61
N LEU A 155 12.56 1.51 6.55
CA LEU A 155 12.30 0.08 6.24
C LEU A 155 10.83 -0.23 5.99
N VAL A 156 9.94 0.72 6.26
CA VAL A 156 8.49 0.55 6.20
C VAL A 156 7.84 1.90 5.93
N THR A 157 6.70 1.86 5.24
CA THR A 157 5.83 2.99 4.97
C THR A 157 4.38 2.51 4.92
N THR A 158 3.42 3.42 4.94
CA THR A 158 2.02 3.17 4.60
C THR A 158 1.36 4.50 4.21
N GLY A 159 0.10 4.48 3.78
CA GLY A 159 -0.63 5.68 3.37
C GLY A 159 -1.88 5.32 2.56
N ASN A 160 -2.46 6.33 1.92
CA ASN A 160 -3.69 6.21 1.13
C ASN A 160 -3.56 5.23 -0.05
N VAL A 161 -2.33 4.90 -0.47
CA VAL A 161 -2.06 3.85 -1.46
C VAL A 161 -2.42 2.43 -0.97
N SER A 162 -2.53 2.21 0.35
CA SER A 162 -2.95 0.94 0.92
C SER A 162 -4.47 0.90 1.08
N ALA A 163 -5.11 -0.15 0.55
CA ALA A 163 -6.55 -0.37 0.67
C ALA A 163 -7.03 -0.36 2.13
N GLN A 164 -6.15 -0.75 3.08
CA GLN A 164 -6.46 -0.73 4.50
C GLN A 164 -6.81 0.68 5.03
N TYR A 165 -6.27 1.75 4.44
CA TYR A 165 -6.60 3.13 4.86
C TYR A 165 -8.06 3.49 4.55
N LEU A 166 -8.69 2.83 3.57
CA LEU A 166 -10.07 3.09 3.18
C LEU A 166 -11.09 2.42 4.12
N VAL A 167 -10.68 1.35 4.83
CA VAL A 167 -11.55 0.59 5.74
C VAL A 167 -11.26 0.85 7.22
N THR A 168 -10.18 1.55 7.55
CA THR A 168 -9.84 1.84 8.94
C THR A 168 -10.70 3.01 9.43
N PRO A 169 -11.45 2.87 10.54
CA PRO A 169 -12.23 3.98 11.07
C PRO A 169 -11.30 5.14 11.41
N ILE A 170 -11.54 6.29 10.79
CA ILE A 170 -10.87 7.54 11.13
C ILE A 170 -11.48 8.01 12.45
N VAL A 171 -10.69 7.95 13.53
CA VAL A 171 -11.05 8.65 14.76
C VAL A 171 -10.74 10.12 14.53
N VAL A 172 -11.79 10.90 14.23
CA VAL A 172 -11.78 12.37 14.29
C VAL A 172 -11.86 12.85 15.73
#